data_AF-A0A067FT20-F1
#
_entry.id   AF-A0A067FT20-F1
#
_cell.length_a   1.000
_cell.length_b   1.000
_cell.length_c   1.000
_cell.angle_alpha   90.00
_cell.angle_beta   90.00
_cell.angle_gamma   90.00
#
_symmetry.space_group_name_H-M   'P 1'
#
loop_
_entity.id
_entity.type
_entity.pdbx_description
1 polymer ?
#
loop_
_entity_poly.entity_id
_entity_poly.type
_entity_poly.pdbx_seq_one_letter_code
_entity_poly.pdbx_strand_id
1 'polypeptide(L)' 'MKVKVVCRKVYDYIRYDLKEIAFPSSLPDPPHIKKRRKLTWHERWLVLKEASRLYGASWVRDI' A
#
# COMPACT_ATOMS: atom_id res chain seq x y z
N MET A 1 1.39 28.54 4.33
CA MET A 1 2.48 27.89 5.10
C MET A 1 2.01 26.93 6.21
N LYS A 2 0.75 26.96 6.68
CA LYS A 2 0.23 26.04 7.71
C LYS A 2 -0.01 24.59 7.22
N VAL A 3 -0.47 24.41 5.98
CA VAL A 3 -0.79 23.08 5.43
C VAL A 3 0.43 22.16 5.33
N LYS A 4 1.61 22.70 4.97
CA LYS A 4 2.86 21.93 4.95
C LYS A 4 3.27 21.40 6.33
N VAL A 5 3.01 22.17 7.39
CA VAL A 5 3.33 21.77 8.77
C VAL A 5 2.35 20.69 9.25
N VAL A 6 1.06 20.84 8.94
CA VAL A 6 0.04 19.84 9.25
C VAL A 6 0.32 18.53 8.51
N CYS A 7 0.62 18.57 7.20
CA CYS A 7 0.98 17.38 6.44
C CYS A 7 2.24 16.69 6.98
N ARG A 8 3.28 17.44 7.39
CA ARG A 8 4.45 16.84 8.05
C ARG A 8 4.07 16.14 9.35
N LYS A 9 3.25 16.79 10.18
CA LYS A 9 2.81 16.21 11.45
C LYS A 9 2.01 14.92 11.24
N VAL A 10 1.08 14.92 10.29
CA VAL A 10 0.30 13.73 9.91
C VAL A 10 1.21 12.64 9.34
N TYR A 11 2.18 13.01 8.51
CA TYR A 11 3.16 12.06 7.98
C TYR A 11 4.02 11.43 9.07
N ASP A 12 4.49 12.23 10.03
CA ASP A 12 5.27 11.74 11.17
C ASP A 12 4.42 10.82 12.05
N TYR A 13 3.16 11.17 12.36
CA TYR A 13 2.24 10.27 13.06
C TYR A 13 2.07 8.94 12.33
N ILE A 14 1.76 8.96 11.04
CA ILE A 14 1.62 7.73 10.25
C ILE A 14 2.93 6.93 10.23
N ARG A 15 4.07 7.59 10.16
CA ARG A 15 5.37 6.91 10.08
C ARG A 15 5.78 6.25 11.40
N TYR A 16 5.48 6.86 12.53
CA TYR A 16 5.85 6.35 13.86
C TYR A 16 4.77 5.42 14.42
N ASP A 17 3.53 5.90 14.49
CA ASP A 17 2.40 5.21 15.12
C ASP A 17 2.02 3.94 14.34
N LEU A 18 1.93 4.05 13.01
CA LEU A 18 1.58 2.91 12.15
C LEU A 18 2.74 1.89 12.06
N LYS A 19 3.99 2.36 12.22
CA LYS A 19 5.14 1.47 12.31
C LYS A 19 5.16 0.72 13.64
N GLU A 20 4.81 1.38 14.74
CA GLU A 20 4.67 0.75 16.06
C GLU A 20 3.51 -0.26 16.11
N ILE A 21 2.37 0.06 15.50
CA ILE A 21 1.20 -0.84 15.44
C ILE A 21 1.46 -2.05 14.53
N ALA A 22 2.03 -1.84 13.34
CA ALA A 22 2.18 -2.89 12.34
C ALA A 22 3.40 -3.80 12.58
N PHE A 23 4.46 -3.26 13.18
CA PHE A 23 5.70 -3.97 13.44
C PHE A 23 6.24 -3.59 14.83
N PRO A 24 5.73 -4.20 15.92
CA PRO A 24 6.40 -4.10 17.20
C PRO A 24 7.85 -4.59 17.01
N SER A 25 8.82 -3.80 17.48
CA SER A 25 10.26 -4.10 17.38
C SER A 25 10.67 -5.41 18.08
N SER A 26 9.73 -6.05 18.78
CA SER A 26 9.85 -7.37 19.40
C SER A 26 9.58 -8.54 18.47
N LEU A 27 9.18 -8.30 17.20
CA LEU A 27 8.90 -9.40 16.28
C LEU A 27 10.23 -10.00 15.79
N PRO A 28 10.55 -11.26 16.13
CA PRO A 28 11.77 -11.91 15.65
C PRO A 28 11.73 -12.03 14.12
N ASP A 29 12.86 -11.72 13.47
CA ASP A 29 13.00 -11.79 12.02
C ASP A 29 12.52 -13.16 11.50
N PRO A 30 11.48 -13.22 10.65
CA PRO A 30 10.90 -14.50 10.28
C PRO A 30 11.90 -15.29 9.42
N PRO A 31 12.33 -16.48 9.88
CA PRO A 31 13.51 -17.19 9.34
C PRO A 31 13.31 -17.80 7.94
N HIS A 32 12.16 -17.57 7.30
CA HIS A 32 11.86 -18.12 5.99
C HIS A 32 10.92 -17.24 5.15
N ILE A 33 11.12 -15.92 5.15
CA ILE A 33 10.46 -15.06 4.14
C ILE A 33 11.10 -15.38 2.79
N LYS A 34 10.46 -16.28 2.04
CA LYS A 34 10.76 -16.43 0.61
C LYS A 34 10.64 -15.03 0.02
N LYS A 35 11.73 -14.49 -0.52
CA LYS A 35 11.76 -13.17 -1.17
C LYS A 35 10.86 -13.24 -2.39
N ARG A 36 9.54 -13.10 -2.17
CA ARG A 36 8.58 -12.95 -3.25
C ARG A 36 9.00 -11.68 -3.96
N ARG A 37 9.28 -11.77 -5.27
CA ARG A 37 9.60 -10.61 -6.10
C ARG A 37 8.56 -9.55 -5.81
N LYS A 38 8.97 -8.45 -5.16
CA LYS A 38 8.08 -7.32 -4.92
C LYS A 38 7.67 -6.84 -6.30
N LEU A 39 6.39 -6.95 -6.61
CA LEU A 39 5.83 -6.46 -7.85
C LEU A 39 6.25 -4.99 -8.01
N THR A 40 6.92 -4.68 -9.10
CA THR A 40 7.39 -3.32 -9.40
C THR A 40 6.19 -2.37 -9.44
N TRP A 41 6.41 -1.08 -9.18
CA TRP A 41 5.34 -0.08 -9.27
C TRP A 41 4.64 -0.10 -10.63
N HIS A 42 5.39 -0.36 -11.70
CA HIS A 42 4.86 -0.51 -13.06
C HIS A 42 3.91 -1.71 -13.18
N GLU A 43 4.32 -2.88 -12.70
CA GLU A 43 3.47 -4.07 -12.71
C GLU A 43 2.21 -3.89 -11.84
N ARG A 44 2.32 -3.19 -10.70
CA ARG A 44 1.15 -2.85 -9.87
C ARG A 44 0.15 -1.96 -10.61
N TRP A 45 0.65 -0.98 -11.36
CA TRP A 45 -0.19 -0.09 -12.16
C TRP A 45 -0.88 -0.84 -13.30
N LEU A 46 -0.16 -1.75 -13.98
CA LEU A 46 -0.76 -2.61 -15.00
C LEU A 46 -1.86 -3.50 -14.44
N VAL A 47 -1.63 -4.13 -13.28
CA VAL A 47 -2.64 -4.95 -12.60
C VAL A 47 -3.87 -4.13 -12.23
N LEU A 48 -3.68 -2.90 -11.73
CA LEU A 48 -4.80 -2.02 -11.41
C LEU A 48 -5.60 -1.63 -12.66
N LYS A 49 -4.91 -1.31 -13.76
CA LYS A 49 -5.56 -0.97 -15.04
C LYS A 49 -6.38 -2.14 -15.59
N GLU A 50 -5.82 -3.35 -15.54
CA GLU A 50 -6.48 -4.58 -15.95
C GLU A 50 -7.72 -4.84 -15.09
N ALA A 51 -7.59 -4.75 -13.77
CA ALA A 51 -8.68 -4.94 -12.82
C ALA A 51 -9.81 -3.91 -13.03
N SER A 52 -9.48 -2.64 -13.19
CA SER A 52 -10.47 -1.59 -13.49
C SER A 52 -11.17 -1.82 -14.82
N ARG A 53 -10.45 -2.30 -15.85
CA ARG A 53 -11.04 -2.65 -17.14
C ARG A 53 -12.01 -3.83 -17.02
N LEU A 54 -11.61 -4.89 -16.32
CA LEU A 54 -12.45 -6.06 -16.08
C LEU A 54 -13.68 -5.70 -15.23
N TYR A 55 -13.51 -4.87 -14.21
CA TYR A 55 -14.59 -4.38 -13.38
C TYR A 55 -15.58 -3.54 -14.21
N GLY A 56 -15.11 -2.56 -14.98
CA GLY A 56 -15.96 -1.79 -15.88
C GLY A 56 -16.72 -2.66 -16.89
N ALA A 57 -16.05 -3.67 -17.47
CA ALA A 57 -16.69 -4.62 -18.38
C ALA A 57 -17.73 -5.52 -17.69
N SER A 58 -17.53 -5.85 -16.41
CA SER A 58 -18.52 -6.58 -15.61
C SER A 58 -19.77 -5.74 -15.34
N TRP A 59 -19.64 -4.43 -15.19
CA TRP A 59 -20.77 -3.51 -14.98
C TRP A 59 -21.59 -3.26 -16.25
N VAL A 60 -20.96 -3.28 -17.43
CA VAL A 60 -21.65 -3.08 -18.72
C VAL A 60 -22.46 -4.32 -19.14
N ARG A 61 -22.14 -5.50 -18.63
CA ARG A 61 -22.88 -6.75 -18.93
C ARG A 61 -24.08 -6.99 -18.01
N ASP A 62 -24.22 -6.21 -16.94
CA ASP A 62 -25.27 -6.36 -15.92
C ASP A 62 -26.37 -5.27 -16.06
N ILE A 63 -26.37 -4.51 -17.16
CA ILE A 63 -27.41 -3.53 -17.54
C ILE A 63 -28.21 -4.04 -18.74
#